data_AF-A0A2E0N7E0-F1
#
_entry.id   AF-A0A2E0N7E0-F1
#
_cell.length_a   1.000
_cell.length_b   1.000
_cell.length_c   1.000
_cell.angle_alpha   90.00
_cell.angle_beta   90.00
_cell.angle_gamma   90.00
#
_symmetry.space_group_name_H-M   'P 1'
#
loop_
_entity.id
_entity.type
_entity.pdbx_description
1 polymer ?
#
loop_
_entity_poly.entity_id
_entity_poly.type
_entity_poly.pdbx_seq_one_letter_code
_entity_poly.pdbx_strand_id
1 'polypeptide(L)'
;MRKKADKPAFCTFCHRSVELTFHHLIPRKVHRRTYFRKYVEREKLNQGIWVCRLCHRGIHKRFDEMELAKHFNTTELLLADAALQRHFEWAAKQKS
;
A
#
# COMPACT_ATOMS: atom_id res chain seq x y z
N MET A 1 16.54 13.33 5.96
CA MET A 1 15.50 13.01 4.95
C MET A 1 15.04 11.57 5.17
N ARG A 2 13.73 11.28 5.12
CA ARG A 2 13.20 9.92 5.33
C ARG A 2 13.65 9.01 4.19
N LYS A 3 14.43 7.95 4.46
CA LYS A 3 14.82 6.95 3.46
C LYS A 3 13.56 6.16 3.08
N LYS A 4 12.92 6.53 1.98
CA LYS A 4 11.97 5.61 1.32
C LYS A 4 12.80 4.50 0.69
N ALA A 5 12.28 3.28 0.65
CA ALA A 5 12.89 2.22 -0.15
C ALA A 5 13.07 2.71 -1.60
N ASP A 6 14.16 2.30 -2.24
CA ASP A 6 14.43 2.63 -3.64
C ASP A 6 13.24 2.22 -4.51
N LYS A 7 12.92 3.03 -5.53
CA LYS A 7 11.80 2.75 -6.43
C LYS A 7 12.17 1.55 -7.31
N PRO A 8 11.47 0.41 -7.21
CA PRO A 8 11.74 -0.76 -8.04
C PRO A 8 11.25 -0.53 -9.48
N ALA A 9 11.70 -1.37 -10.40
CA ALA A 9 11.22 -1.37 -11.78
C ALA A 9 9.77 -1.86 -11.92
N PHE A 10 9.31 -2.72 -10.99
CA PHE A 10 8.03 -3.41 -11.09
C PHE A 10 7.12 -3.11 -9.89
N CYS A 11 5.82 -3.03 -10.14
CA CYS A 11 4.80 -2.92 -9.09
C CYS A 11 4.87 -4.12 -8.13
N THR A 12 4.85 -3.87 -6.82
CA THR A 12 4.89 -4.92 -5.78
C THR A 12 3.81 -6.00 -5.92
N PHE A 13 2.62 -5.66 -6.46
CA PHE A 13 1.51 -6.62 -6.54
C PHE A 13 1.26 -7.19 -7.94
N CYS A 14 1.10 -6.33 -8.95
CA CYS A 14 0.79 -6.79 -10.30
C CYS A 14 2.02 -7.03 -11.18
N HIS A 15 3.23 -6.78 -10.67
CA HIS A 15 4.52 -6.97 -11.36
C HIS A 15 4.71 -6.25 -12.70
N ARG A 16 3.82 -5.32 -13.07
CA ARG A 16 3.99 -4.49 -14.28
C ARG A 16 5.11 -3.45 -14.12
N SER A 17 5.87 -3.25 -15.19
CA SER A 17 6.85 -2.18 -15.36
C SER A 17 6.17 -0.91 -15.90
N VAL A 18 5.54 -0.15 -15.00
CA VAL A 18 4.83 1.10 -15.30
C VAL A 18 5.14 2.12 -14.21
N GLU A 19 4.64 3.36 -14.36
CA GLU A 19 4.86 4.37 -13.32
C GLU A 19 4.29 3.94 -11.96
N LEU A 20 5.16 3.97 -10.96
CA LEU A 20 4.86 3.53 -9.60
C LEU A 20 4.69 4.72 -8.66
N THR A 21 3.76 4.56 -7.73
CA THR A 21 3.49 5.49 -6.64
C THR A 21 3.79 4.82 -5.31
N PHE A 22 4.28 5.61 -4.35
CA PHE A 22 4.55 5.09 -3.01
C PHE A 22 3.27 5.08 -2.17
N HIS A 23 2.79 3.89 -1.81
CA HIS A 23 1.63 3.67 -0.94
C HIS A 23 2.12 3.39 0.49
N HIS A 24 1.60 4.14 1.46
CA HIS A 24 1.94 3.90 2.87
C HIS A 24 1.03 2.79 3.41
N LEU A 25 1.62 1.76 4.02
CA LEU A 25 0.86 0.67 4.64
C LEU A 25 0.02 1.15 5.82
N ILE A 26 0.52 2.15 6.56
CA ILE A 26 -0.29 2.94 7.50
C ILE A 26 -0.53 4.32 6.86
N PRO A 27 -1.75 4.63 6.39
CA PRO A 27 -2.03 5.88 5.69
C PRO A 27 -1.64 7.12 6.48
N ARG A 28 -0.97 8.08 5.82
CA ARG A 28 -0.52 9.34 6.47
C ARG A 28 -1.64 10.10 7.17
N LYS A 29 -2.87 10.03 6.64
CA LYS A 29 -4.04 10.70 7.21
C LYS A 29 -4.33 10.26 8.65
N VAL A 30 -3.97 9.01 9.03
CA VAL A 30 -4.21 8.51 10.39
C VAL A 30 -3.04 8.78 11.35
N HIS A 31 -1.86 9.18 10.86
CA HIS A 31 -0.66 9.38 11.69
C HIS A 31 -0.86 10.40 12.83
N ARG A 32 -1.72 11.41 12.60
CA ARG A 32 -2.02 12.44 13.62
C ARG A 32 -2.96 11.98 14.73
N ARG A 33 -3.67 10.87 14.55
CA ARG A 33 -4.61 10.37 15.57
C ARG A 33 -3.82 9.88 16.79
N THR A 34 -4.37 10.08 17.99
CA THR A 34 -3.69 9.87 19.28
C THR A 34 -3.01 8.51 19.37
N TYR A 35 -3.70 7.44 18.97
CA TYR A 35 -3.17 6.09 19.03
C TYR A 35 -1.89 5.94 18.18
N PHE A 36 -1.96 6.26 16.89
CA PHE A 36 -0.83 6.11 15.97
C PHE A 36 0.33 7.04 16.31
N ARG A 37 0.05 8.25 16.79
CA ARG A 37 1.08 9.21 17.22
C ARG A 37 1.84 8.74 18.46
N LYS A 38 1.18 8.06 19.41
CA LYS A 38 1.78 7.69 20.70
C LYS A 38 2.36 6.28 20.73
N TYR A 39 1.72 5.33 20.03
CA TYR A 39 1.99 3.90 20.22
C TYR A 39 2.56 3.21 18.98
N VAL A 40 2.66 3.89 17.84
CA VAL A 40 3.24 3.30 16.63
C VAL A 40 4.53 4.02 16.30
N GLU A 41 5.60 3.25 16.16
CA GLU A 41 6.92 3.78 15.85
C GLU A 41 6.94 4.55 14.53
N ARG A 42 7.75 5.61 14.48
CA ARG A 42 7.89 6.43 13.28
C ARG A 42 8.38 5.62 12.09
N GLU A 43 9.25 4.64 12.29
CA GLU A 43 9.71 3.72 11.25
C GLU A 43 8.50 3.00 10.62
N LYS A 44 7.68 2.35 11.46
CA LYS A 44 6.48 1.62 11.06
C LYS A 44 5.44 2.50 10.36
N LEU A 45 5.20 3.73 10.84
CA LEU A 45 4.31 4.70 10.20
C LEU A 45 4.76 5.09 8.79
N ASN A 46 6.08 5.05 8.51
CA ASN A 46 6.64 5.42 7.21
C ASN A 46 6.89 4.22 6.29
N GLN A 47 6.61 2.99 6.75
CA GLN A 47 6.64 1.82 5.87
C GLN A 47 5.61 1.95 4.75
N GLY A 48 5.99 1.45 3.59
CA GLY A 48 5.20 1.53 2.39
C GLY A 48 5.81 0.73 1.27
N ILE A 49 5.08 0.67 0.17
CA ILE A 49 5.39 -0.14 -1.00
C ILE A 49 5.22 0.67 -2.28
N TRP A 50 5.92 0.27 -3.33
CA TRP A 50 5.82 0.89 -4.64
C TRP A 50 4.83 0.11 -5.50
N VAL A 51 3.70 0.76 -5.79
CA VAL A 51 2.60 0.14 -6.53
C VAL A 51 2.18 1.02 -7.70
N CYS A 52 1.74 0.39 -8.79
CA CYS A 52 1.17 1.13 -9.91
C CYS A 52 -0.16 1.79 -9.50
N ARG A 53 -0.58 2.80 -10.27
CA ARG A 53 -1.83 3.54 -10.02
C ARG A 53 -3.07 2.65 -9.91
N LEU A 54 -3.17 1.58 -10.71
CA LEU A 54 -4.31 0.65 -10.64
C LEU A 54 -4.33 -0.14 -9.33
N CYS A 55 -3.19 -0.67 -8.89
CA CYS A 55 -3.10 -1.38 -7.60
C CYS A 55 -3.36 -0.42 -6.44
N HIS A 56 -2.79 0.78 -6.47
CA HIS A 56 -3.03 1.80 -5.45
C HIS A 56 -4.53 2.14 -5.32
N ARG A 57 -5.21 2.38 -6.44
CA ARG A 57 -6.66 2.62 -6.43
C ARG A 57 -7.44 1.41 -5.92
N GLY A 58 -7.03 0.19 -6.28
CA GLY A 58 -7.65 -1.04 -5.81
C GLY A 58 -7.68 -1.13 -4.28
N ILE A 59 -6.54 -0.87 -3.64
CA ILE A 59 -6.40 -0.88 -2.18
C ILE A 59 -7.36 0.12 -1.53
N HIS A 60 -7.33 1.39 -1.96
CA HIS A 60 -8.18 2.43 -1.38
C HIS A 60 -9.66 2.37 -1.80
N LYS A 61 -9.99 1.59 -2.83
CA LYS A 61 -11.39 1.29 -3.16
C LYS A 61 -11.95 0.22 -2.23
N ARG A 62 -11.09 -0.68 -1.74
CA ARG A 62 -11.48 -1.82 -0.92
C ARG A 62 -11.55 -1.49 0.57
N PHE A 63 -10.59 -0.70 1.05
CA PHE A 63 -10.43 -0.40 2.47
C PHE A 63 -10.29 1.10 2.70
N ASP A 64 -10.92 1.60 3.75
CA ASP A 64 -10.73 2.97 4.22
C ASP A 64 -9.37 3.14 4.93
N GLU A 65 -9.01 4.37 5.31
CA GLU A 65 -7.71 4.62 5.93
C GLU A 65 -7.54 3.97 7.32
N MET A 66 -8.62 3.75 8.06
CA MET A 66 -8.59 3.14 9.38
C MET A 66 -8.51 1.61 9.31
N GLU A 67 -9.24 0.99 8.38
CA GLU A 67 -9.16 -0.43 8.07
C GLU A 67 -7.74 -0.79 7.62
N LEU A 68 -7.16 -0.03 6.70
CA LEU A 68 -5.77 -0.21 6.28
C LEU A 68 -4.81 -0.14 7.47
N ALA A 69 -4.93 0.90 8.29
CA ALA A 69 -4.03 1.11 9.40
C ALA A 69 -4.10 0.03 10.49
N LYS A 70 -5.28 -0.55 10.74
CA LYS A 70 -5.51 -1.52 11.81
C LYS A 70 -5.41 -2.98 11.37
N HIS A 71 -5.87 -3.30 10.15
CA HIS A 71 -6.10 -4.68 9.73
C HIS A 71 -5.34 -5.07 8.46
N PHE A 72 -4.86 -4.10 7.66
CA PHE A 72 -4.17 -4.37 6.38
C PHE A 72 -2.88 -3.55 6.22
N ASN A 73 -2.09 -3.46 7.30
CA ASN A 73 -0.89 -2.63 7.37
C ASN A 73 0.42 -3.37 7.03
N THR A 74 0.32 -4.51 6.34
CA THR A 74 1.46 -5.23 5.75
C THR A 74 1.11 -5.73 4.35
N THR A 75 2.14 -6.04 3.57
CA THR A 75 2.00 -6.65 2.23
C THR A 75 1.30 -7.98 2.28
N GLU A 76 1.59 -8.80 3.28
CA GLU A 76 1.03 -10.14 3.47
C GLU A 76 -0.48 -10.06 3.72
N LEU A 77 -0.91 -9.10 4.55
CA LEU A 77 -2.32 -8.88 4.84
C LEU A 77 -3.09 -8.39 3.61
N LEU A 78 -2.50 -7.50 2.81
CA LEU A 78 -3.09 -7.05 1.56
C LEU A 78 -3.18 -8.18 0.52
N LEU A 79 -2.16 -9.04 0.46
CA LEU A 79 -2.16 -10.23 -0.40
C LEU A 79 -3.12 -11.30 0.09
N ALA A 80 -3.43 -11.38 1.38
CA ALA A 80 -4.37 -12.37 1.91
C ALA A 80 -5.85 -12.08 1.54
N ASP A 81 -6.20 -10.84 1.17
CA ASP A 81 -7.57 -10.52 0.73
C ASP A 81 -7.83 -11.02 -0.70
N ALA A 82 -8.73 -11.98 -0.84
CA ALA A 82 -9.04 -12.61 -2.12
C ALA A 82 -9.58 -11.63 -3.17
N ALA A 83 -10.23 -10.54 -2.77
CA ALA A 83 -10.72 -9.54 -3.72
C ALA A 83 -9.57 -8.67 -4.27
N LEU A 84 -8.60 -8.33 -3.42
CA LEU A 84 -7.37 -7.67 -3.86
C LEU A 84 -6.52 -8.56 -4.75
N GLN A 85 -6.38 -9.85 -4.45
CA GLN A 85 -5.67 -10.79 -5.33
C GLN A 85 -6.25 -10.76 -6.75
N ARG A 86 -7.58 -10.93 -6.88
CA ARG A 86 -8.27 -10.85 -8.18
C ARG A 86 -8.05 -9.51 -8.87
N HIS A 87 -8.06 -8.41 -8.11
CA HIS A 87 -7.78 -7.08 -8.65
C HIS A 87 -6.34 -6.96 -9.17
N PHE A 88 -5.35 -7.50 -8.44
CA PHE A 88 -3.94 -7.45 -8.84
C PHE A 88 -3.67 -8.32 -10.08
N GLU A 89 -4.27 -9.50 -10.17
CA GLU A 89 -4.24 -10.37 -11.34
C GLU A 89 -4.87 -9.70 -12.57
N TRP A 90 -6.02 -9.06 -12.40
CA TRP A 90 -6.65 -8.28 -13.45
C TRP A 90 -5.76 -7.10 -13.87
N ALA A 91 -5.20 -6.37 -12.89
CA ALA A 91 -4.32 -5.24 -13.12
C ALA A 91 -3.06 -5.64 -13.91
N ALA A 92 -2.51 -6.83 -13.66
CA ALA A 92 -1.35 -7.37 -14.36
C ALA A 92 -1.56 -7.52 -15.88
N LYS A 93 -2.81 -7.73 -16.30
CA LYS A 93 -3.21 -7.91 -17.71
C LYS A 93 -3.58 -6.59 -18.40
N GLN A 94 -3.66 -5.48 -17.67
CA GLN A 94 -4.02 -4.19 -18.27
C GLN A 94 -2.84 -3.60 -19.03
N LYS A 95 -3.14 -3.02 -20.20
CA LYS A 95 -2.17 -2.22 -20.96
C LYS A 95 -1.72 -1.01 -20.13
N SER A 96 -0.47 -0.61 -20.34
CA SER A 96 0.17 0.56 -19.74
C SER A 96 -0.33 1.85 -20.37
#